data_AF-A0A3B4EWM5-F1
#
_entry.id   AF-A0A3B4EWM5-F1
#
_cell.length_a   1.000
_cell.length_b   1.000
_cell.length_c   1.000
_cell.angle_alpha   90.00
_cell.angle_beta   90.00
_cell.angle_gamma   90.00
#
_symmetry.space_group_name_H-M   'P 1'
#
loop_
_entity.id
_entity.type
_entity.pdbx_description
1 polymer ?
#
loop_
_entity_poly.entity_id
_entity_poly.type
_entity_poly.pdbx_seq_one_letter_code
_entity_poly.pdbx_strand_id
1 'polypeptide(L)'
;RKKMDSGFPDRVYLLASVIYQNNHLEKPAAQRLVSYGKERGLRLPEVKDEEMHRAAYELAFSTLKYQELLEDMMIDSCCYLTQLMMSLVAVMLYDFQNRKFLPRECKVDEIVQEVRHVEDYLLRFKTKLAASLARCRIKHDLLSIECILPESVKKKQQRSSNLPLYAWVNTLKSSLDEIQSVLKSAGFSQVKSIGQLEGQTFCQDPHCGDILVFPAQLKAQLYSTKLLSDHKLTIQDKSCSLGPNAVCSLLHEEGDVLMVGSFSGLTVSHTAALIAEKYKANSINWPSVYVCVNNCTDAQREELELTVSAMGCNSKRKQMYVLEWAVSIGLCLCWRQKRRQKKMEQKKAPGC
;
A
#
# COMPACT_ATOMS: atom_id res chain seq x y z
N ARG A 1 11.65 -11.57 -10.09
CA ARG A 1 11.90 -13.01 -9.90
C ARG A 1 13.31 -13.37 -9.37
N LYS A 2 14.33 -12.47 -9.40
CA LYS A 2 15.72 -12.82 -9.01
C LYS A 2 16.04 -12.98 -7.49
N LYS A 3 15.23 -12.47 -6.55
CA LYS A 3 15.54 -12.54 -5.09
C LYS A 3 15.10 -13.86 -4.41
N MET A 4 14.33 -14.71 -5.10
CA MET A 4 13.66 -15.86 -4.47
C MET A 4 14.53 -17.13 -4.39
N ASP A 5 15.66 -17.16 -5.09
CA ASP A 5 16.52 -18.34 -5.15
C ASP A 5 17.47 -18.45 -3.94
N SER A 6 17.80 -17.32 -3.28
CA SER A 6 18.76 -17.25 -2.16
C SER A 6 18.14 -17.35 -0.75
N GLY A 7 16.80 -17.27 -0.65
CA GLY A 7 16.06 -17.13 0.61
C GLY A 7 16.06 -15.71 1.16
N PHE A 8 15.35 -15.47 2.26
CA PHE A 8 15.19 -14.15 2.89
C PHE A 8 15.93 -14.05 4.24
N PRO A 9 16.23 -12.82 4.73
CA PRO A 9 16.69 -12.59 6.10
C PRO A 9 15.67 -13.04 7.16
N ASP A 10 16.14 -13.37 8.36
CA ASP A 10 15.29 -13.88 9.45
C ASP A 10 14.16 -12.91 9.81
N ARG A 11 14.44 -11.59 9.84
CA ARG A 11 13.45 -10.54 10.11
C ARG A 11 12.29 -10.53 9.10
N VAL A 12 12.56 -10.85 7.83
CA VAL A 12 11.54 -10.91 6.79
C VAL A 12 10.58 -12.07 7.03
N TYR A 13 11.07 -13.25 7.45
CA TYR A 13 10.20 -14.37 7.80
C TYR A 13 9.33 -14.07 9.01
N LEU A 14 9.89 -13.46 10.05
CA LEU A 14 9.13 -13.09 11.26
C LEU A 14 8.02 -12.08 10.93
N LEU A 15 8.34 -11.05 10.15
CA LEU A 15 7.35 -10.08 9.72
C LEU A 15 6.28 -10.72 8.83
N ALA A 16 6.69 -11.55 7.86
CA ALA A 16 5.78 -12.26 6.97
C ALA A 16 4.86 -13.22 7.76
N SER A 17 5.35 -13.87 8.81
CA SER A 17 4.54 -14.77 9.63
C SER A 17 3.47 -14.02 10.41
N VAL A 18 3.76 -12.81 10.91
CA VAL A 18 2.76 -11.96 11.57
C VAL A 18 1.71 -11.46 10.57
N ILE A 19 2.13 -11.05 9.37
CA ILE A 19 1.20 -10.65 8.29
C ILE A 19 0.30 -11.83 7.91
N TYR A 20 0.87 -13.03 7.71
CA TYR A 20 0.12 -14.24 7.43
C TYR A 20 -0.85 -14.58 8.56
N GLN A 21 -0.40 -14.55 9.81
CA GLN A 21 -1.23 -14.81 10.99
C GLN A 21 -2.47 -13.91 11.02
N ASN A 22 -2.30 -12.63 10.73
CA ASN A 22 -3.39 -11.66 10.73
C ASN A 22 -4.38 -11.83 9.56
N ASN A 23 -4.00 -12.52 8.48
CA ASN A 23 -4.75 -12.54 7.22
C ASN A 23 -5.14 -13.94 6.71
N HIS A 24 -4.69 -15.02 7.37
CA HIS A 24 -5.02 -16.38 6.94
C HIS A 24 -6.51 -16.67 7.04
N LEU A 25 -6.98 -17.54 6.15
CA LEU A 25 -8.37 -17.97 6.15
C LEU A 25 -8.60 -18.92 7.33
N GLU A 26 -9.45 -18.52 8.28
CA GLU A 26 -9.85 -19.41 9.37
C GLU A 26 -10.90 -20.40 8.87
N LYS A 27 -10.52 -21.68 8.77
CA LYS A 27 -11.45 -22.75 8.38
C LYS A 27 -12.42 -23.08 9.53
N PRO A 28 -13.67 -23.49 9.22
CA PRO A 28 -14.60 -24.02 10.22
C PRO A 28 -13.96 -25.16 11.03
N ALA A 29 -14.34 -25.31 12.30
CA ALA A 29 -13.70 -26.27 13.21
C ALA A 29 -13.66 -27.71 12.65
N ALA A 30 -14.71 -28.13 11.94
CA ALA A 30 -14.80 -29.46 11.32
C ALA A 30 -13.78 -29.70 10.17
N GLN A 31 -13.20 -28.65 9.61
CA GLN A 31 -12.27 -28.69 8.47
C GLN A 31 -10.86 -28.21 8.85
N ARG A 32 -10.64 -27.89 10.14
CA ARG A 32 -9.40 -27.29 10.64
C ARG A 32 -8.44 -28.38 11.12
N LEU A 33 -7.60 -28.84 10.20
CA LEU A 33 -6.55 -29.83 10.49
C LEU A 33 -5.22 -29.17 10.89
N VAL A 34 -4.98 -27.93 10.45
CA VAL A 34 -3.86 -27.08 10.89
C VAL A 34 -4.42 -25.92 11.70
N SER A 35 -3.84 -25.66 12.88
CA SER A 35 -4.23 -24.56 13.76
C SER A 35 -3.11 -23.53 13.85
N TYR A 36 -3.40 -22.31 13.40
CA TYR A 36 -2.54 -21.13 13.55
C TYR A 36 -2.85 -20.32 14.81
N GLY A 37 -3.76 -20.82 15.67
CA GLY A 37 -4.23 -20.08 16.84
C GLY A 37 -5.23 -18.97 16.51
N LYS A 38 -5.80 -18.40 17.58
CA LYS A 38 -6.90 -17.42 17.50
C LYS A 38 -6.45 -15.97 17.54
N GLU A 39 -5.17 -15.71 17.81
CA GLU A 39 -4.64 -14.36 17.88
C GLU A 39 -4.72 -13.69 16.49
N ARG A 40 -5.21 -12.45 16.49
CA ARG A 40 -5.39 -11.56 15.33
C ARG A 40 -5.06 -10.14 15.75
N GLY A 41 -4.70 -9.30 14.79
CA GLY A 41 -4.34 -7.90 15.05
C GLY A 41 -2.99 -7.76 15.78
N LEU A 42 -2.10 -8.75 15.61
CA LEU A 42 -0.74 -8.67 16.14
C LEU A 42 -0.02 -7.47 15.54
N ARG A 43 0.68 -6.70 16.38
CA ARG A 43 1.48 -5.57 15.93
C ARG A 43 2.62 -6.07 15.05
N LEU A 44 2.81 -5.43 13.92
CA LEU A 44 3.92 -5.73 13.03
C LEU A 44 5.23 -5.32 13.73
N PRO A 45 6.26 -6.20 13.73
CA PRO A 45 7.58 -5.80 14.19
C PRO A 45 8.08 -4.59 13.40
N GLU A 46 8.64 -3.59 14.09
CA GLU A 46 9.20 -2.42 13.41
C GLU A 46 10.35 -2.86 12.49
N VAL A 47 10.27 -2.45 11.23
CA VAL A 47 11.34 -2.62 10.23
C VAL A 47 11.52 -1.26 9.55
N LYS A 48 12.75 -0.72 9.56
CA LYS A 48 13.05 0.58 8.96
C LYS A 48 13.26 0.51 7.44
N ASP A 49 13.54 -0.69 6.94
CA ASP A 49 13.83 -0.93 5.53
C ASP A 49 12.55 -1.27 4.74
N GLU A 50 12.16 -0.35 3.85
CA GLU A 50 11.06 -0.51 2.91
C GLU A 50 11.20 -1.74 2.01
N GLU A 51 12.42 -2.14 1.63
CA GLU A 51 12.62 -3.35 0.84
C GLU A 51 12.29 -4.61 1.63
N MET A 52 12.66 -4.67 2.91
CA MET A 52 12.32 -5.78 3.80
C MET A 52 10.82 -5.83 4.06
N HIS A 53 10.17 -4.68 4.31
CA HIS A 53 8.72 -4.60 4.44
C HIS A 53 8.03 -5.15 3.20
N ARG A 54 8.42 -4.69 2.01
CA ARG A 54 7.86 -5.17 0.74
C ARG A 54 8.08 -6.66 0.55
N ALA A 55 9.29 -7.16 0.83
CA ALA A 55 9.60 -8.58 0.72
C ALA A 55 8.74 -9.44 1.66
N ALA A 56 8.49 -8.97 2.89
CA ALA A 56 7.64 -9.68 3.84
C ALA A 56 6.18 -9.73 3.41
N TYR A 57 5.64 -8.61 2.89
CA TYR A 57 4.29 -8.60 2.30
C TYR A 57 4.20 -9.52 1.07
N GLU A 58 5.16 -9.45 0.16
CA GLU A 58 5.21 -10.33 -1.01
C GLU A 58 5.25 -11.81 -0.59
N LEU A 59 6.05 -12.16 0.40
CA LEU A 59 6.16 -13.52 0.92
C LEU A 59 4.86 -13.97 1.60
N ALA A 60 4.29 -13.15 2.50
CA ALA A 60 3.06 -13.47 3.22
C ALA A 60 1.87 -13.64 2.27
N PHE A 61 1.65 -12.69 1.35
CA PHE A 61 0.55 -12.78 0.39
C PHE A 61 0.75 -13.89 -0.63
N SER A 62 1.98 -14.20 -1.01
CA SER A 62 2.24 -15.38 -1.84
C SER A 62 1.92 -16.66 -1.08
N THR A 63 2.28 -16.74 0.20
CA THR A 63 1.96 -17.89 1.08
C THR A 63 0.44 -18.06 1.23
N LEU A 64 -0.31 -16.98 1.45
CA LEU A 64 -1.78 -17.01 1.59
C LEU A 64 -2.49 -17.62 0.38
N LYS A 65 -1.97 -17.40 -0.84
CA LYS A 65 -2.52 -18.00 -2.06
C LYS A 65 -2.50 -19.52 -2.02
N TYR A 66 -1.49 -20.09 -1.37
CA TYR A 66 -1.23 -21.54 -1.34
C TYR A 66 -1.51 -22.14 0.04
N GLN A 67 -2.26 -21.45 0.91
CA GLN A 67 -2.56 -21.92 2.26
C GLN A 67 -3.04 -23.38 2.27
N GLU A 68 -4.01 -23.75 1.43
CA GLU A 68 -4.57 -25.11 1.37
C GLU A 68 -3.51 -26.16 1.01
N LEU A 69 -2.68 -25.88 -0.01
CA LEU A 69 -1.59 -26.77 -0.41
C LEU A 69 -0.56 -26.95 0.71
N LEU A 70 -0.19 -25.85 1.37
CA LEU A 70 0.81 -25.87 2.44
C LEU A 70 0.28 -26.64 3.65
N GLU A 71 -1.00 -26.48 3.99
CA GLU A 71 -1.65 -27.27 5.04
C GLU A 71 -1.67 -28.76 4.70
N ASP A 72 -2.04 -29.15 3.49
CA ASP A 72 -1.98 -30.55 3.04
C ASP A 72 -0.58 -31.12 3.17
N MET A 73 0.44 -30.34 2.77
CA MET A 73 1.84 -30.74 2.93
C MET A 73 2.24 -30.92 4.39
N MET A 74 1.81 -30.02 5.27
CA MET A 74 2.11 -30.10 6.70
C MET A 74 1.44 -31.33 7.33
N ILE A 75 0.20 -31.64 6.97
CA ILE A 75 -0.54 -32.80 7.48
C ILE A 75 0.11 -34.10 7.02
N ASP A 76 0.35 -34.26 5.72
CA ASP A 76 0.88 -35.49 5.13
C ASP A 76 2.35 -35.75 5.50
N SER A 77 3.11 -34.72 5.88
CA SER A 77 4.48 -34.86 6.40
C SER A 77 4.57 -34.99 7.93
N CYS A 78 3.44 -34.89 8.64
CA CYS A 78 3.34 -34.80 10.10
C CYS A 78 4.15 -33.62 10.70
N CYS A 79 4.18 -32.48 10.01
CA CYS A 79 4.89 -31.27 10.41
C CYS A 79 4.01 -30.44 11.36
N TYR A 80 4.19 -30.64 12.68
CA TYR A 80 3.43 -29.94 13.72
C TYR A 80 4.37 -29.25 14.72
N LEU A 81 4.21 -27.93 14.85
CA LEU A 81 4.87 -27.08 15.85
C LEU A 81 3.79 -26.29 16.64
N THR A 82 4.20 -25.41 17.56
CA THR A 82 3.27 -24.56 18.30
C THR A 82 2.50 -23.62 17.36
N GLN A 83 1.31 -23.15 17.77
CA GLN A 83 0.40 -22.40 16.89
C GLN A 83 1.01 -21.14 16.26
N LEU A 84 1.73 -20.32 17.06
CA LEU A 84 2.41 -19.13 16.55
C LEU A 84 3.54 -19.50 15.57
N MET A 85 4.20 -20.63 15.82
CA MET A 85 5.20 -21.16 14.91
C MET A 85 4.59 -21.73 13.63
N MET A 86 3.32 -22.14 13.61
CA MET A 86 2.68 -22.65 12.37
C MET A 86 2.58 -21.58 11.28
N SER A 87 2.34 -20.32 11.65
CA SER A 87 2.37 -19.21 10.68
C SER A 87 3.77 -18.97 10.12
N LEU A 88 4.80 -19.12 10.96
CA LEU A 88 6.20 -19.07 10.54
C LEU A 88 6.57 -20.27 9.65
N VAL A 89 6.13 -21.47 10.02
CA VAL A 89 6.29 -22.69 9.22
C VAL A 89 5.64 -22.53 7.86
N ALA A 90 4.43 -21.98 7.77
CA ALA A 90 3.75 -21.79 6.49
C ALA A 90 4.54 -20.87 5.54
N VAL A 91 4.99 -19.70 6.02
CA VAL A 91 5.76 -18.76 5.17
C VAL A 91 7.13 -19.31 4.80
N MET A 92 7.80 -19.99 5.73
CA MET A 92 9.11 -20.61 5.46
C MET A 92 8.99 -21.83 4.55
N LEU A 93 7.94 -22.64 4.69
CA LEU A 93 7.67 -23.80 3.82
C LEU A 93 7.36 -23.36 2.39
N TYR A 94 6.58 -22.28 2.22
CA TYR A 94 6.32 -21.71 0.90
C TYR A 94 7.60 -21.26 0.20
N ASP A 95 8.49 -20.58 0.91
CA ASP A 95 9.79 -20.20 0.36
C ASP A 95 10.69 -21.43 0.11
N PHE A 96 10.72 -22.38 1.05
CA PHE A 96 11.56 -23.58 0.97
C PHE A 96 11.19 -24.44 -0.25
N GLN A 97 9.89 -24.65 -0.52
CA GLN A 97 9.47 -25.36 -1.73
C GLN A 97 9.80 -24.57 -3.01
N ASN A 98 9.71 -23.24 -2.98
CA ASN A 98 10.04 -22.40 -4.14
C ASN A 98 11.53 -22.50 -4.49
N ARG A 99 12.38 -22.65 -3.47
CA ARG A 99 13.81 -22.95 -3.59
C ARG A 99 14.13 -24.43 -3.80
N LYS A 100 13.15 -25.23 -4.23
CA LYS A 100 13.29 -26.67 -4.49
C LYS A 100 13.85 -27.45 -3.29
N PHE A 101 13.44 -27.05 -2.09
CA PHE A 101 13.90 -27.61 -0.82
C PHE A 101 15.41 -27.56 -0.61
N LEU A 102 16.10 -26.55 -1.15
CA LEU A 102 17.50 -26.28 -0.86
C LEU A 102 17.63 -25.41 0.41
N PRO A 103 18.76 -25.45 1.16
CA PRO A 103 19.02 -24.49 2.23
C PRO A 103 19.09 -23.04 1.71
N ARG A 104 18.90 -22.05 2.60
CA ARG A 104 19.10 -20.63 2.23
C ARG A 104 20.58 -20.34 2.05
N GLU A 105 20.92 -19.44 1.14
CA GLU A 105 22.30 -18.94 0.96
C GLU A 105 22.59 -17.70 1.82
N CYS A 106 21.55 -17.11 2.41
CA CYS A 106 21.61 -15.80 3.05
C CYS A 106 22.63 -15.75 4.20
N LYS A 107 23.60 -14.84 4.03
CA LYS A 107 24.60 -14.47 5.05
C LYS A 107 23.96 -13.61 6.15
N VAL A 108 24.45 -13.84 7.36
CA VAL A 108 23.88 -13.51 8.65
C VAL A 108 24.21 -12.08 9.04
N ASP A 109 23.20 -11.28 9.40
CA ASP A 109 23.40 -10.06 10.19
C ASP A 109 22.63 -10.12 11.52
N GLU A 110 21.43 -10.72 11.55
CA GLU A 110 20.64 -10.94 12.77
C GLU A 110 20.11 -12.38 12.83
N ILE A 111 20.27 -13.04 13.98
CA ILE A 111 19.81 -14.42 14.22
C ILE A 111 18.53 -14.36 15.05
N VAL A 112 17.42 -14.83 14.48
CA VAL A 112 16.16 -15.02 15.20
C VAL A 112 15.99 -16.51 15.50
N GLN A 113 15.99 -16.88 16.78
CA GLN A 113 16.04 -18.29 17.21
C GLN A 113 14.85 -19.10 16.70
N GLU A 114 13.66 -18.51 16.67
CA GLU A 114 12.43 -19.13 16.17
C GLU A 114 12.56 -19.47 14.69
N VAL A 115 13.14 -18.57 13.89
CA VAL A 115 13.38 -18.78 12.46
C VAL A 115 14.37 -19.91 12.24
N ARG A 116 15.46 -19.95 13.02
CA ARG A 116 16.46 -21.03 12.93
C ARG A 116 15.89 -22.38 13.33
N HIS A 117 15.10 -22.42 14.41
CA HIS A 117 14.45 -23.64 14.84
C HIS A 117 13.49 -24.17 13.76
N VAL A 118 12.68 -23.31 13.14
CA VAL A 118 11.80 -23.72 12.04
C VAL A 118 12.60 -24.15 10.81
N GLU A 119 13.68 -23.45 10.48
CA GLU A 119 14.58 -23.83 9.37
C GLU A 119 15.17 -25.23 9.57
N ASP A 120 15.78 -25.49 10.72
CA ASP A 120 16.37 -26.79 11.05
C ASP A 120 15.32 -27.90 11.03
N TYR A 121 14.12 -27.61 11.54
CA TYR A 121 13.00 -28.53 11.49
C TYR A 121 12.59 -28.83 10.05
N LEU A 122 12.38 -27.83 9.19
CA LEU A 122 12.03 -28.02 7.78
C LEU A 122 13.11 -28.80 7.01
N LEU A 123 14.39 -28.52 7.29
CA LEU A 123 15.52 -29.23 6.69
C LEU A 123 15.52 -30.71 7.08
N ARG A 124 15.27 -31.02 8.36
CA ARG A 124 15.17 -32.41 8.84
C ARG A 124 14.06 -33.20 8.16
N PHE A 125 12.96 -32.55 7.79
CA PHE A 125 11.81 -33.16 7.12
C PHE A 125 11.81 -33.00 5.59
N LYS A 126 12.87 -32.45 5.00
CA LYS A 126 13.00 -32.15 3.56
C LYS A 126 12.45 -33.24 2.65
N THR A 127 12.91 -34.48 2.82
CA THR A 127 12.50 -35.60 1.94
C THR A 127 11.01 -35.89 2.05
N LYS A 128 10.46 -35.84 3.26
CA LYS A 128 9.02 -36.04 3.50
C LYS A 128 8.19 -34.92 2.90
N LEU A 129 8.61 -33.66 3.07
CA LEU A 129 7.95 -32.48 2.51
C LEU A 129 7.99 -32.47 0.98
N ALA A 130 9.12 -32.82 0.37
CA ALA A 130 9.25 -32.93 -1.08
C ALA A 130 8.38 -34.05 -1.65
N ALA A 131 8.35 -35.22 -0.99
CA ALA A 131 7.47 -36.32 -1.35
C ALA A 131 5.99 -35.97 -1.16
N SER A 132 5.66 -35.22 -0.11
CA SER A 132 4.31 -34.71 0.16
C SER A 132 3.82 -33.78 -0.95
N LEU A 133 4.63 -32.79 -1.35
CA LEU A 133 4.33 -31.92 -2.48
C LEU A 133 4.13 -32.72 -3.77
N ALA A 134 4.96 -33.73 -4.03
CA ALA A 134 4.80 -34.60 -5.20
C ALA A 134 3.48 -35.36 -5.17
N ARG A 135 3.08 -35.94 -4.03
CA ARG A 135 1.78 -36.60 -3.85
C ARG A 135 0.62 -35.64 -4.05
N CYS A 136 0.66 -34.45 -3.46
CA CYS A 136 -0.35 -33.41 -3.66
C CYS A 136 -0.49 -33.07 -5.15
N ARG A 137 0.63 -32.89 -5.87
CA ARG A 137 0.60 -32.61 -7.31
C ARG A 137 -0.01 -33.74 -8.13
N ILE A 138 0.32 -34.99 -7.84
CA ILE A 138 -0.25 -36.15 -8.54
C ILE A 138 -1.75 -36.26 -8.24
N LYS A 139 -2.15 -36.13 -6.97
CA LYS A 139 -3.54 -36.20 -6.52
C LYS A 139 -4.45 -35.20 -7.23
N HIS A 140 -3.92 -34.00 -7.51
CA HIS A 140 -4.65 -32.90 -8.13
C HIS A 140 -4.31 -32.67 -9.62
N ASP A 141 -3.56 -33.59 -10.25
CA ASP A 141 -3.09 -33.50 -11.63
C ASP A 141 -2.42 -32.15 -11.99
N LEU A 142 -1.48 -31.72 -11.14
CA LEU A 142 -0.84 -30.39 -11.21
C LEU A 142 0.56 -30.43 -11.81
N LEU A 143 0.72 -29.79 -12.97
CA LEU A 143 2.03 -29.54 -13.60
C LEU A 143 2.93 -28.63 -12.77
N SER A 144 2.35 -27.70 -12.01
CA SER A 144 3.07 -26.83 -11.07
C SER A 144 2.15 -26.42 -9.93
N ILE A 145 2.70 -25.86 -8.85
CA ILE A 145 1.86 -25.33 -7.76
C ILE A 145 0.96 -24.19 -8.24
N GLU A 146 1.37 -23.40 -9.25
CA GLU A 146 0.55 -22.31 -9.77
C GLU A 146 -0.79 -22.83 -10.32
N CYS A 147 -0.82 -24.08 -10.79
CA CYS A 147 -2.01 -24.72 -11.33
C CYS A 147 -3.12 -24.92 -10.29
N ILE A 148 -2.80 -24.98 -8.98
CA ILE A 148 -3.81 -25.15 -7.92
C ILE A 148 -4.69 -23.91 -7.74
N LEU A 149 -4.19 -22.74 -8.14
CA LEU A 149 -4.93 -21.50 -7.95
C LEU A 149 -6.16 -21.44 -8.88
N PRO A 150 -7.30 -20.94 -8.39
CA PRO A 150 -8.46 -20.69 -9.25
C PRO A 150 -8.09 -19.79 -10.44
N GLU A 151 -8.74 -20.02 -11.58
CA GLU A 151 -8.46 -19.27 -12.82
C GLU A 151 -8.70 -17.76 -12.65
N SER A 152 -9.64 -17.38 -11.80
CA SER A 152 -9.89 -15.98 -11.42
C SER A 152 -8.68 -15.34 -10.73
N VAL A 153 -7.97 -16.07 -9.87
CA VAL A 153 -6.76 -15.61 -9.17
C VAL A 153 -5.59 -15.51 -10.14
N LYS A 154 -5.40 -16.52 -11.01
CA LYS A 154 -4.36 -16.51 -12.06
C LYS A 154 -4.52 -15.32 -13.01
N LYS A 155 -5.73 -15.10 -13.52
CA LYS A 155 -6.05 -13.94 -14.38
C LYS A 155 -5.80 -12.61 -13.67
N LYS A 156 -6.17 -12.49 -12.39
CA LYS A 156 -5.87 -11.29 -11.58
C LYS A 156 -4.35 -11.06 -11.45
N GLN A 157 -3.58 -12.11 -11.24
CA GLN A 157 -2.12 -12.01 -11.13
C GLN A 157 -1.47 -11.58 -12.45
N GLN A 158 -1.89 -12.18 -13.58
CA GLN A 158 -1.42 -11.78 -14.91
C GLN A 158 -1.80 -10.33 -15.24
N ARG A 159 -3.00 -9.90 -14.87
CA ARG A 159 -3.42 -8.50 -15.05
C ARG A 159 -2.60 -7.57 -14.17
N SER A 160 -2.41 -7.91 -12.90
CA SER A 160 -1.64 -7.10 -11.95
C SER A 160 -0.20 -6.87 -12.37
N SER A 161 0.47 -7.86 -12.97
CA SER A 161 1.83 -7.68 -13.49
C SER A 161 1.92 -6.74 -14.70
N ASN A 162 0.80 -6.51 -15.38
CA ASN A 162 0.72 -5.72 -16.62
C ASN A 162 -0.03 -4.39 -16.40
N LEU A 163 -0.47 -4.08 -15.18
CA LEU A 163 -1.13 -2.82 -14.90
C LEU A 163 -0.14 -1.67 -15.07
N PRO A 164 -0.48 -0.63 -15.85
CA PRO A 164 0.36 0.54 -15.96
C PRO A 164 0.46 1.25 -14.60
N LEU A 165 1.57 1.96 -14.40
CA LEU A 165 1.76 2.81 -13.23
C LEU A 165 1.03 4.11 -13.49
N TYR A 166 0.14 4.47 -12.57
CA TYR A 166 -0.48 5.79 -12.54
C TYR A 166 0.23 6.63 -11.49
N ALA A 167 0.54 7.87 -11.83
CA ALA A 167 1.13 8.79 -10.89
C ALA A 167 0.56 10.19 -11.07
N TRP A 168 0.05 10.77 -9.99
CA TRP A 168 -0.46 12.14 -9.99
C TRP A 168 0.68 13.13 -9.72
N VAL A 169 0.60 14.28 -10.38
CA VAL A 169 1.55 15.39 -10.23
C VAL A 169 1.14 16.20 -9.01
N ASN A 170 2.07 16.38 -8.08
CA ASN A 170 1.85 17.22 -6.91
C ASN A 170 2.00 18.70 -7.27
N THR A 171 0.87 19.32 -7.61
CA THR A 171 0.76 20.74 -7.99
C THR A 171 1.20 21.72 -6.90
N LEU A 172 1.32 21.26 -5.64
CA LEU A 172 1.88 22.08 -4.56
C LEU A 172 3.40 22.23 -4.64
N LYS A 173 4.09 21.31 -5.33
CA LYS A 173 5.56 21.26 -5.41
C LYS A 173 6.12 21.46 -6.80
N SER A 174 5.35 21.17 -7.84
CA SER A 174 5.81 21.22 -9.23
C SER A 174 4.63 21.41 -10.18
N SER A 175 4.88 21.79 -11.43
CA SER A 175 3.86 21.84 -12.48
C SER A 175 3.96 20.62 -13.40
N LEU A 176 2.88 20.32 -14.13
CA LEU A 176 2.89 19.26 -15.13
C LEU A 176 4.00 19.48 -16.17
N ASP A 177 4.22 20.72 -16.61
CA ASP A 177 5.25 21.07 -17.59
C ASP A 177 6.67 20.82 -17.06
N GLU A 178 6.94 21.18 -15.80
CA GLU A 178 8.23 20.92 -15.15
C GLU A 178 8.50 19.41 -15.07
N ILE A 179 7.51 18.63 -14.61
CA ILE A 179 7.61 17.17 -14.56
C ILE A 179 7.90 16.58 -15.94
N GLN A 180 7.15 17.00 -16.97
CA GLN A 180 7.35 16.52 -18.33
C GLN A 180 8.73 16.89 -18.88
N SER A 181 9.25 18.07 -18.54
CA SER A 181 10.61 18.50 -18.90
C SER A 181 11.67 17.60 -18.24
N VAL A 182 11.53 17.32 -16.94
CA VAL A 182 12.44 16.42 -16.21
C VAL A 182 12.41 15.01 -16.82
N LEU A 183 11.22 14.46 -17.09
CA LEU A 183 11.07 13.14 -17.73
C LEU A 183 11.75 13.09 -19.11
N LYS A 184 11.54 14.12 -19.95
CA LYS A 184 12.19 14.21 -21.27
C LYS A 184 13.71 14.28 -21.15
N SER A 185 14.23 15.07 -20.22
CA SER A 185 15.67 15.15 -19.96
C SER A 185 16.27 13.84 -19.45
N ALA A 186 15.46 13.00 -18.78
CA ALA A 186 15.83 11.66 -18.33
C ALA A 186 15.65 10.58 -19.42
N GLY A 187 15.34 10.96 -20.66
CA GLY A 187 15.22 10.06 -21.81
C GLY A 187 13.82 9.49 -22.04
N PHE A 188 12.81 9.91 -21.27
CA PHE A 188 11.44 9.44 -21.49
C PHE A 188 10.79 10.18 -22.67
N SER A 189 10.03 9.44 -23.48
CA SER A 189 9.27 10.01 -24.60
C SER A 189 7.76 10.02 -24.32
N GLN A 190 7.09 11.11 -24.67
CA GLN A 190 5.64 11.22 -24.48
C GLN A 190 4.89 10.61 -25.67
N VAL A 191 3.93 9.73 -25.40
CA VAL A 191 3.02 9.13 -26.39
C VAL A 191 1.60 9.65 -26.22
N LYS A 192 0.73 9.39 -27.21
CA LYS A 192 -0.62 9.98 -27.25
C LYS A 192 -1.62 9.23 -26.39
N SER A 193 -1.43 7.94 -26.17
CA SER A 193 -2.40 7.11 -25.45
C SER A 193 -1.76 5.95 -24.72
N ILE A 194 -2.51 5.38 -23.77
CA ILE A 194 -2.10 4.24 -22.95
C ILE A 194 -1.75 3.03 -23.84
N GLY A 195 -2.44 2.85 -24.98
CA GLY A 195 -2.17 1.74 -25.92
C GLY A 195 -0.84 1.85 -26.66
N GLN A 196 -0.14 2.99 -26.56
CA GLN A 196 1.19 3.21 -27.15
C GLN A 196 2.32 3.15 -26.10
N LEU A 197 1.99 2.83 -24.84
CA LEU A 197 2.96 2.77 -23.76
C LEU A 197 3.84 1.53 -23.91
N GLU A 198 5.06 1.76 -24.38
CA GLU A 198 6.11 0.74 -24.48
C GLU A 198 7.48 1.35 -24.13
N GLY A 199 8.42 0.51 -23.69
CA GLY A 199 9.78 0.96 -23.35
C GLY A 199 9.78 2.12 -22.36
N GLN A 200 10.57 3.16 -22.63
CA GLN A 200 10.72 4.34 -21.78
C GLN A 200 9.77 5.47 -22.23
N THR A 201 8.45 5.20 -22.20
CA THR A 201 7.43 6.17 -22.60
C THR A 201 6.46 6.50 -21.47
N PHE A 202 5.74 7.62 -21.64
CA PHE A 202 4.65 8.02 -20.75
C PHE A 202 3.56 8.74 -21.52
N CYS A 203 2.35 8.79 -20.98
CA CYS A 203 1.27 9.64 -21.49
C CYS A 203 0.50 10.27 -20.34
N GLN A 204 -0.33 11.25 -20.65
CA GLN A 204 -1.27 11.82 -19.68
C GLN A 204 -2.54 10.97 -19.65
N ASP A 205 -3.18 10.88 -18.48
CA ASP A 205 -4.47 10.18 -18.36
C ASP A 205 -5.59 10.98 -19.03
N PRO A 206 -6.49 10.35 -19.79
CA PRO A 206 -7.58 11.06 -20.47
C PRO A 206 -8.69 11.56 -19.52
N HIS A 207 -8.79 11.02 -18.31
CA HIS A 207 -9.88 11.35 -17.37
C HIS A 207 -9.41 12.27 -16.23
N CYS A 208 -8.14 12.21 -15.87
CA CYS A 208 -7.57 12.98 -14.77
C CYS A 208 -6.35 13.76 -15.27
N GLY A 209 -6.52 15.07 -15.46
CA GLY A 209 -5.52 15.92 -16.13
C GLY A 209 -4.19 16.06 -15.38
N ASP A 210 -4.15 15.73 -14.10
CA ASP A 210 -2.93 15.78 -13.30
C ASP A 210 -2.18 14.44 -13.24
N ILE A 211 -2.68 13.39 -13.90
CA ILE A 211 -2.11 12.05 -13.85
C ILE A 211 -1.27 11.75 -15.10
N LEU A 212 -0.09 11.18 -14.86
CA LEU A 212 0.77 10.55 -15.85
C LEU A 212 0.72 9.03 -15.73
N VAL A 213 0.78 8.35 -16.87
CA VAL A 213 0.69 6.90 -17.00
C VAL A 213 1.98 6.36 -17.62
N PHE A 214 2.53 5.30 -17.03
CA PHE A 214 3.79 4.69 -17.42
C PHE A 214 3.65 3.16 -17.52
N PRO A 215 4.47 2.47 -18.33
CA PRO A 215 4.63 1.01 -18.26
C PRO A 215 5.03 0.54 -16.85
N ALA A 216 4.52 -0.63 -16.45
CA ALA A 216 4.73 -1.24 -15.11
C ALA A 216 6.21 -1.34 -14.71
N GLN A 217 7.09 -1.58 -15.69
CA GLN A 217 8.50 -1.85 -15.50
C GLN A 217 9.32 -0.58 -15.20
N LEU A 218 8.79 0.62 -15.45
CA LEU A 218 9.52 1.87 -15.31
C LEU A 218 9.62 2.38 -13.87
N LYS A 219 9.00 1.71 -12.88
CA LYS A 219 9.01 2.14 -11.48
C LYS A 219 10.43 2.45 -10.98
N ALA A 220 11.39 1.56 -11.24
CA ALA A 220 12.78 1.74 -10.81
C ALA A 220 13.46 2.95 -11.48
N GLN A 221 13.20 3.18 -12.77
CA GLN A 221 13.75 4.32 -13.50
C GLN A 221 13.11 5.65 -13.04
N LEU A 222 11.85 5.64 -12.62
CA LEU A 222 11.22 6.82 -12.03
C LEU A 222 11.91 7.24 -10.73
N TYR A 223 12.39 6.30 -9.91
CA TYR A 223 13.16 6.65 -8.71
C TYR A 223 14.47 7.38 -9.03
N SER A 224 15.15 7.05 -10.13
CA SER A 224 16.39 7.77 -10.50
C SER A 224 16.17 9.23 -10.91
N THR A 225 14.95 9.62 -11.24
CA THR A 225 14.61 11.01 -11.60
C THR A 225 14.46 11.94 -10.39
N LYS A 226 14.46 11.40 -9.16
CA LYS A 226 14.14 12.11 -7.90
C LYS A 226 12.71 12.65 -7.78
N LEU A 227 11.89 12.56 -8.83
CA LEU A 227 10.50 13.06 -8.82
C LEU A 227 9.66 12.39 -7.72
N LEU A 228 9.87 11.10 -7.48
CA LEU A 228 9.19 10.32 -6.45
C LEU A 228 9.70 10.67 -5.04
N SER A 229 11.02 10.72 -4.85
CA SER A 229 11.64 11.01 -3.54
C SER A 229 11.35 12.43 -3.06
N ASP A 230 11.23 13.37 -3.99
CA ASP A 230 10.95 14.78 -3.67
C ASP A 230 9.45 15.04 -3.48
N HIS A 231 8.61 14.00 -3.64
CA HIS A 231 7.16 14.05 -3.63
C HIS A 231 6.56 15.01 -4.68
N LYS A 232 7.25 15.22 -5.81
CA LYS A 232 6.73 15.98 -6.95
C LYS A 232 5.80 15.13 -7.83
N LEU A 233 6.03 13.82 -7.84
CA LEU A 233 5.22 12.82 -8.52
C LEU A 233 4.90 11.69 -7.52
N THR A 234 3.67 11.20 -7.49
CA THR A 234 3.25 10.14 -6.55
C THR A 234 2.54 9.03 -7.27
N ILE A 235 3.10 7.82 -7.20
CA ILE A 235 2.48 6.62 -7.77
C ILE A 235 1.33 6.18 -6.87
N GLN A 236 0.13 6.10 -7.43
CA GLN A 236 -1.06 5.60 -6.74
C GLN A 236 -2.00 4.93 -7.76
N ASP A 237 -2.80 3.97 -7.34
CA ASP A 237 -3.80 3.37 -8.23
C ASP A 237 -4.77 4.44 -8.75
N LYS A 238 -5.14 4.34 -10.04
CA LYS A 238 -6.03 5.31 -10.70
C LYS A 238 -7.33 5.53 -9.93
N SER A 239 -7.89 4.49 -9.31
CA SER A 239 -9.14 4.58 -8.56
C SER A 239 -9.06 5.58 -7.41
N CYS A 240 -7.89 5.73 -6.78
CA CYS A 240 -7.67 6.68 -5.69
C CYS A 240 -7.69 8.14 -6.17
N SER A 241 -7.47 8.39 -7.45
CA SER A 241 -7.43 9.72 -8.04
C SER A 241 -8.75 10.19 -8.64
N LEU A 242 -9.70 9.28 -8.87
CA LEU A 242 -11.03 9.61 -9.40
C LEU A 242 -11.83 10.48 -8.42
N GLY A 243 -11.84 10.11 -7.15
CA GLY A 243 -12.53 10.88 -6.09
C GLY A 243 -12.01 12.33 -5.99
N PRO A 244 -10.70 12.55 -5.80
CA PRO A 244 -10.09 13.88 -5.77
C PRO A 244 -10.44 14.73 -7.00
N ASN A 245 -10.33 14.17 -8.22
CA ASN A 245 -10.65 14.87 -9.47
C ASN A 245 -12.14 15.22 -9.60
N ALA A 246 -13.03 14.30 -9.21
CA ALA A 246 -14.47 14.53 -9.22
C ALA A 246 -14.86 15.64 -8.24
N VAL A 247 -14.33 15.60 -7.01
CA VAL A 247 -14.55 16.64 -6.01
C VAL A 247 -14.05 17.99 -6.49
N CYS A 248 -12.82 18.06 -7.00
CA CYS A 248 -12.25 19.30 -7.52
C CYS A 248 -13.10 19.89 -8.66
N SER A 249 -13.62 19.05 -9.56
CA SER A 249 -14.47 19.48 -10.67
C SER A 249 -15.82 20.06 -10.20
N LEU A 250 -16.43 19.46 -9.18
CA LEU A 250 -17.75 19.85 -8.66
C LEU A 250 -17.69 20.95 -7.59
N LEU A 251 -16.51 21.28 -7.06
CA LEU A 251 -16.36 22.24 -5.98
C LEU A 251 -16.71 23.67 -6.43
N HIS A 252 -17.65 24.29 -5.72
CA HIS A 252 -18.05 25.70 -5.90
C HIS A 252 -16.96 26.65 -5.37
N GLU A 253 -16.94 27.91 -5.83
CA GLU A 253 -15.87 28.88 -5.51
C GLU A 253 -15.64 29.16 -4.02
N GLU A 254 -16.62 28.88 -3.17
CA GLU A 254 -16.56 29.09 -1.71
C GLU A 254 -16.75 27.79 -0.91
N GLY A 255 -16.74 26.64 -1.58
CA GLY A 255 -17.00 25.35 -0.95
C GLY A 255 -15.79 24.80 -0.21
N ASP A 256 -15.98 24.26 0.99
CA ASP A 256 -14.99 23.41 1.67
C ASP A 256 -15.25 21.94 1.37
N VAL A 257 -14.22 21.09 1.55
CA VAL A 257 -14.32 19.65 1.34
C VAL A 257 -14.17 18.94 2.68
N LEU A 258 -15.12 18.05 3.00
CA LEU A 258 -15.02 17.13 4.13
C LEU A 258 -14.89 15.70 3.61
N MET A 259 -13.76 15.06 3.89
CA MET A 259 -13.48 13.67 3.59
C MET A 259 -13.87 12.79 4.78
N VAL A 260 -14.86 11.92 4.59
CA VAL A 260 -15.35 10.97 5.61
C VAL A 260 -15.11 9.54 5.13
N GLY A 261 -14.36 8.76 5.91
CA GLY A 261 -13.97 7.41 5.55
C GLY A 261 -12.49 7.14 5.83
N SER A 262 -12.00 5.99 5.38
CA SER A 262 -10.60 5.60 5.52
C SER A 262 -9.84 5.97 4.24
N PHE A 263 -8.98 6.97 4.33
CA PHE A 263 -8.17 7.46 3.22
C PHE A 263 -6.69 7.42 3.56
N SER A 264 -5.86 7.17 2.56
CA SER A 264 -4.42 7.37 2.70
C SER A 264 -4.09 8.86 2.76
N GLY A 265 -3.00 9.22 3.45
CA GLY A 265 -2.50 10.60 3.44
C GLY A 265 -2.15 11.11 2.05
N LEU A 266 -1.81 10.21 1.11
CA LEU A 266 -1.58 10.55 -0.29
C LEU A 266 -2.87 10.99 -1.00
N THR A 267 -4.00 10.30 -0.78
CA THR A 267 -5.29 10.67 -1.38
C THR A 267 -5.82 11.99 -0.81
N VAL A 268 -5.62 12.20 0.49
CA VAL A 268 -5.92 13.49 1.15
C VAL A 268 -5.08 14.60 0.54
N SER A 269 -3.76 14.38 0.42
CA SER A 269 -2.83 15.36 -0.15
C SER A 269 -3.13 15.65 -1.62
N HIS A 270 -3.50 14.64 -2.39
CA HIS A 270 -3.91 14.78 -3.78
C HIS A 270 -5.14 15.68 -3.91
N THR A 271 -6.15 15.47 -3.07
CA THR A 271 -7.35 16.32 -2.99
C THR A 271 -6.97 17.77 -2.68
N ALA A 272 -6.13 17.98 -1.67
CA ALA A 272 -5.68 19.31 -1.29
C ALA A 272 -4.86 20.00 -2.40
N ALA A 273 -4.02 19.27 -3.11
CA ALA A 273 -3.21 19.78 -4.21
C ALA A 273 -4.07 20.25 -5.40
N LEU A 274 -5.04 19.45 -5.82
CA LEU A 274 -5.97 19.78 -6.90
C LEU A 274 -6.79 21.04 -6.57
N ILE A 275 -7.34 21.10 -5.36
CA ILE A 275 -8.10 22.26 -4.90
C ILE A 275 -7.20 23.50 -4.87
N ALA A 276 -6.00 23.39 -4.31
CA ALA A 276 -5.07 24.53 -4.26
C ALA A 276 -4.68 25.04 -5.66
N GLU A 277 -4.54 24.16 -6.65
CA GLU A 277 -4.25 24.56 -8.03
C GLU A 277 -5.45 25.25 -8.68
N LYS A 278 -6.67 24.71 -8.52
CA LYS A 278 -7.90 25.31 -9.05
C LYS A 278 -8.12 26.75 -8.56
N TYR A 279 -7.81 27.02 -7.29
CA TYR A 279 -8.06 28.33 -6.66
C TYR A 279 -6.84 29.24 -6.58
N LYS A 280 -5.72 28.87 -7.23
CA LYS A 280 -4.47 29.65 -7.24
C LYS A 280 -4.64 31.10 -7.69
N ALA A 281 -5.65 31.39 -8.49
CA ALA A 281 -5.98 32.73 -8.99
C ALA A 281 -6.94 33.55 -8.09
N ASN A 282 -7.73 32.91 -7.20
CA ASN A 282 -8.78 33.57 -6.41
C ASN A 282 -8.32 33.81 -4.97
N SER A 283 -7.94 35.06 -4.67
CA SER A 283 -7.21 35.41 -3.44
C SER A 283 -8.09 35.66 -2.19
N ILE A 284 -9.41 35.57 -2.28
CA ILE A 284 -10.30 36.08 -1.21
C ILE A 284 -10.75 34.99 -0.23
N ASN A 285 -10.94 33.74 -0.69
CA ASN A 285 -11.28 32.59 0.15
C ASN A 285 -10.64 31.32 -0.42
N TRP A 286 -9.80 30.65 0.38
CA TRP A 286 -9.22 29.36 0.01
C TRP A 286 -10.07 28.24 0.61
N PRO A 287 -10.60 27.32 -0.22
CA PRO A 287 -11.24 26.11 0.26
C PRO A 287 -10.35 25.34 1.23
N SER A 288 -10.94 24.87 2.32
CA SER A 288 -10.27 24.00 3.28
C SER A 288 -10.65 22.54 3.05
N VAL A 289 -9.68 21.65 3.21
CA VAL A 289 -9.90 20.19 3.21
C VAL A 289 -9.92 19.73 4.67
N TYR A 290 -10.99 19.06 5.05
CA TYR A 290 -11.19 18.48 6.37
C TYR A 290 -11.19 16.96 6.25
N VAL A 291 -10.54 16.28 7.16
CA VAL A 291 -10.51 14.80 7.20
C VAL A 291 -11.05 14.32 8.54
N CYS A 292 -12.02 13.41 8.49
CA CYS A 292 -12.52 12.74 9.67
C CYS A 292 -11.61 11.56 10.03
N VAL A 293 -11.03 11.59 11.23
CA VAL A 293 -10.08 10.56 11.72
C VAL A 293 -10.63 9.73 12.88
N ASN A 294 -11.95 9.75 13.10
CA ASN A 294 -12.56 9.16 14.29
C ASN A 294 -12.36 7.64 14.41
N ASN A 295 -12.17 6.96 13.27
CA ASN A 295 -11.92 5.52 13.22
C ASN A 295 -10.42 5.19 13.07
N CYS A 296 -9.54 6.20 13.13
CA CYS A 296 -8.09 6.01 13.03
C CYS A 296 -7.50 5.78 14.43
N THR A 297 -6.56 4.85 14.52
CA THR A 297 -5.70 4.73 15.71
C THR A 297 -4.73 5.92 15.78
N ASP A 298 -4.13 6.16 16.95
CA ASP A 298 -3.14 7.23 17.11
C ASP A 298 -1.98 7.10 16.12
N ALA A 299 -1.50 5.88 15.90
CA ALA A 299 -0.44 5.60 14.92
C ALA A 299 -0.86 5.92 13.48
N GLN A 300 -2.10 5.60 13.09
CA GLN A 300 -2.63 5.94 11.76
C GLN A 300 -2.79 7.45 11.58
N ARG A 301 -3.13 8.16 12.65
CA ARG A 301 -3.23 9.62 12.63
C ARG A 301 -1.85 10.26 12.47
N GLU A 302 -0.87 9.80 13.22
CA GLU A 302 0.51 10.27 13.10
C GLU A 302 1.05 10.02 11.68
N GLU A 303 0.84 8.82 11.12
CA GLU A 303 1.19 8.49 9.74
C GLU A 303 0.52 9.43 8.72
N LEU A 304 -0.77 9.72 8.92
CA LEU A 304 -1.53 10.64 8.09
C LEU A 304 -0.93 12.05 8.15
N GLU A 305 -0.67 12.59 9.34
CA GLU A 305 -0.10 13.93 9.54
C GLU A 305 1.31 14.05 8.97
N LEU A 306 2.15 13.02 9.14
CA LEU A 306 3.49 12.94 8.57
C LEU A 306 3.45 12.92 7.04
N THR A 307 2.58 12.09 6.45
CA THR A 307 2.44 11.99 5.00
C THR A 307 2.00 13.32 4.40
N VAL A 308 0.94 13.91 4.96
CA VAL A 308 0.41 15.22 4.58
C VAL A 308 1.49 16.30 4.65
N SER A 309 2.28 16.29 5.72
CA SER A 309 3.39 17.21 5.92
C SER A 309 4.44 17.06 4.83
N ALA A 310 4.87 15.83 4.55
CA ALA A 310 5.85 15.51 3.52
C ALA A 310 5.38 15.91 2.12
N MET A 311 4.08 15.79 1.84
CA MET A 311 3.47 16.21 0.58
C MET A 311 3.39 17.74 0.40
N GLY A 312 3.72 18.52 1.43
CA GLY A 312 3.74 19.99 1.36
C GLY A 312 2.40 20.63 1.70
N CYS A 313 1.50 19.90 2.36
CA CYS A 313 0.18 20.39 2.75
C CYS A 313 0.19 21.19 4.08
N ASN A 314 1.36 21.62 4.57
CA ASN A 314 1.52 22.21 5.90
C ASN A 314 1.10 23.68 6.04
N SER A 315 0.38 23.91 7.13
CA SER A 315 -0.43 25.09 7.45
C SER A 315 0.37 26.27 8.02
N LYS A 316 0.50 27.34 7.23
CA LYS A 316 0.39 28.75 7.72
C LYS A 316 -0.44 29.65 6.81
N ARG A 317 -0.76 29.19 5.58
CA ARG A 317 -1.61 29.90 4.60
C ARG A 317 -2.69 29.03 3.94
N LYS A 318 -2.76 27.74 4.28
CA LYS A 318 -3.64 26.74 3.65
C LYS A 318 -4.00 25.76 4.75
N GLN A 319 -5.25 25.78 5.22
CA GLN A 319 -5.62 25.12 6.47
C GLN A 319 -6.31 23.80 6.19
N MET A 320 -5.57 22.70 6.33
CA MET A 320 -6.16 21.39 6.55
C MET A 320 -6.37 21.20 8.05
N TYR A 321 -7.58 20.79 8.44
CA TYR A 321 -7.91 20.52 9.84
C TYR A 321 -8.35 19.06 9.99
N VAL A 322 -7.69 18.36 10.91
CA VAL A 322 -8.10 17.05 11.40
C VAL A 322 -9.23 17.29 12.41
N LEU A 323 -10.44 16.79 12.14
CA LEU A 323 -11.59 16.97 13.03
C LEU A 323 -11.89 15.67 13.78
N GLU A 324 -11.86 15.73 15.11
CA GLU A 324 -12.39 14.70 16.01
C GLU A 324 -13.88 14.92 16.29
N TRP A 325 -14.66 13.85 16.36
CA TRP A 325 -16.08 13.90 16.73
C TRP A 325 -16.32 13.29 18.11
N ALA A 326 -16.19 14.14 19.13
CA ALA A 326 -17.16 14.19 20.21
C ALA A 326 -17.37 15.68 20.55
N VAL A 327 -18.63 16.14 20.58
CA VAL A 327 -19.06 17.50 20.98
C VAL A 327 -18.90 18.64 19.94
N SER A 328 -18.02 18.54 18.94
CA SER A 328 -17.61 19.73 18.17
C SER A 328 -18.43 20.16 16.96
N ILE A 329 -19.49 19.48 16.49
CA ILE A 329 -20.34 20.07 15.43
C ILE A 329 -21.19 21.23 15.95
N GLY A 330 -21.70 21.11 17.18
CA GLY A 330 -22.33 22.22 17.88
C GLY A 330 -21.35 23.37 18.08
N LEU A 331 -20.10 23.09 18.49
CA LEU A 331 -19.10 24.12 18.74
C LEU A 331 -18.46 24.69 17.46
N CYS A 332 -18.28 23.94 16.38
CA CYS A 332 -17.65 24.41 15.14
C CYS A 332 -18.62 25.22 14.30
N LEU A 333 -19.91 24.84 14.24
CA LEU A 333 -20.98 25.69 13.71
C LEU A 333 -21.17 26.95 14.58
N CYS A 334 -21.14 26.81 15.91
CA CYS A 334 -21.24 27.94 16.84
C CYS A 334 -20.00 28.86 16.79
N TRP A 335 -18.80 28.33 16.56
CA TRP A 335 -17.57 29.10 16.38
C TRP A 335 -17.57 29.80 15.01
N ARG A 336 -18.05 29.15 13.94
CA ARG A 336 -18.31 29.79 12.63
C ARG A 336 -19.36 30.89 12.72
N GLN A 337 -20.47 30.66 13.44
CA GLN A 337 -21.50 31.69 13.69
C GLN A 337 -20.93 32.85 14.50
N LYS A 338 -20.20 32.60 15.59
CA LYS A 338 -19.53 33.66 16.38
C LYS A 338 -18.49 34.44 15.59
N ARG A 339 -17.72 33.79 14.71
CA ARG A 339 -16.73 34.46 13.84
C ARG A 339 -17.40 35.29 12.74
N ARG A 340 -18.52 34.82 12.17
CA ARG A 340 -19.37 35.58 11.24
C ARG A 340 -20.04 36.78 11.94
N GLN A 341 -20.55 36.61 13.17
CA GLN A 341 -21.12 37.71 13.98
C GLN A 341 -20.08 38.77 14.34
N LYS A 342 -18.89 38.39 14.84
CA LYS A 342 -17.81 39.35 15.13
C LYS A 342 -17.35 40.14 13.90
N LYS A 343 -17.28 39.50 12.72
CA LYS A 343 -16.95 40.20 11.46
C LYS A 343 -18.05 41.16 11.00
N MET A 344 -19.31 40.87 11.30
CA MET A 344 -20.45 41.75 10.98
C MET A 344 -20.54 42.92 11.96
N GLU A 345 -20.22 42.72 13.24
CA GLU A 345 -20.16 43.78 14.26
C GLU A 345 -18.98 44.74 14.03
N GLN A 346 -17.81 44.24 13.63
CA GLN A 346 -16.67 45.09 13.25
C GLN A 346 -16.90 45.91 11.98
N LYS A 347 -17.81 45.49 11.09
CA LYS A 347 -18.24 46.26 9.92
C LYS A 347 -19.34 47.30 10.23
N LYS A 348 -19.94 47.25 11.43
CA LYS A 348 -21.02 48.16 11.86
C LYS A 348 -20.56 49.23 12.87
N ALA A 349 -19.29 49.28 13.25
CA ALA A 349 -18.76 50.41 14.00
C ALA A 349 -18.71 51.64 13.08
N PRO A 350 -19.50 52.70 13.33
CA PRO A 350 -19.29 53.98 12.66
C PRO A 350 -17.94 54.52 13.13
N GLY A 351 -17.11 54.99 12.19
CA GLY A 351 -16.04 55.90 12.55
C GLY A 351 -16.64 57.11 13.27
N CYS A 352 -15.96 57.56 14.33
CA CYS A 352 -16.12 58.90 14.85
C CYS A 352 -16.00 59.95 13.75
#